data_AF-A0AB36DSE3-F1
#
_entry.id   AF-A0AB36DSE3-F1
#
_cell.length_a   1.000
_cell.length_b   1.000
_cell.length_c   1.000
_cell.angle_alpha   90.00
_cell.angle_beta   90.00
_cell.angle_gamma   90.00
#
_symmetry.space_group_name_H-M   'P 1'
#
loop_
_entity.id
_entity.type
_entity.pdbx_description
1 polymer ?
#
loop_
_entity_poly.entity_id
_entity_poly.type
_entity_poly.pdbx_seq_one_letter_code
_entity_poly.pdbx_strand_id
1 'polypeptide(L)'
;MAKHNFKTVPSEIEFIRFNNKLFSYKQGYFMLNVNQIDEWDLIQDNSLISVENVFFKIYDPVADEEDYYIIRNSFIKIENNKVTIYSDDHFEPLRIDYKFKIKKYDDMLAEFNKKLSYYESKINLGLDFQELIDYNAVRKEKRYYSLIRNFNLTEKKVDKNEK
;
A
#
# COMPACT_ATOMS: atom_id res chain seq x y z
N MET A 1 -10.50 20.42 4.60
CA MET A 1 -11.37 19.46 3.90
C MET A 1 -11.07 19.56 2.42
N ALA A 2 -10.33 18.60 1.88
CA ALA A 2 -10.12 18.53 0.44
C ALA A 2 -11.45 18.14 -0.20
N LYS A 3 -11.93 18.92 -1.18
CA LYS A 3 -13.07 18.52 -2.00
C LYS A 3 -12.60 17.38 -2.89
N HIS A 4 -12.88 16.15 -2.50
CA HIS A 4 -12.62 15.01 -3.33
C HIS A 4 -13.61 15.01 -4.52
N ASN A 5 -13.14 15.41 -5.70
CA ASN A 5 -13.89 15.25 -6.94
C ASN A 5 -13.78 13.78 -7.38
N PHE A 6 -14.60 12.91 -6.78
CA PHE A 6 -14.64 11.50 -7.19
C PHE A 6 -15.20 11.39 -8.60
N LYS A 7 -14.37 10.89 -9.52
CA LYS A 7 -14.74 10.61 -10.92
C LYS A 7 -15.07 9.14 -11.18
N THR A 8 -15.05 8.29 -10.15
CA THR A 8 -15.41 6.87 -10.21
C THR A 8 -16.86 6.65 -9.81
N VAL A 9 -17.40 5.47 -10.12
CA VAL A 9 -18.62 4.96 -9.50
C VAL A 9 -18.18 4.16 -8.26
N PRO A 10 -18.90 4.22 -7.13
CA PRO A 10 -18.61 3.35 -6.00
C PRO A 10 -18.67 1.88 -6.44
N SER A 11 -17.64 1.12 -6.10
CA SER A 11 -17.54 -0.31 -6.40
C SER A 11 -17.68 -1.13 -5.12
N GLU A 12 -18.13 -2.36 -5.26
CA GLU A 12 -17.90 -3.36 -4.22
C GLU A 12 -16.40 -3.69 -4.21
N ILE A 13 -15.77 -3.73 -3.04
CA ILE A 13 -14.35 -4.06 -2.88
C ILE A 13 -14.22 -5.23 -1.94
N GLU A 14 -13.59 -6.32 -2.40
CA GLU A 14 -13.38 -7.54 -1.64
C GLU A 14 -11.90 -7.85 -1.43
N PHE A 15 -11.59 -8.25 -0.21
CA PHE A 15 -10.26 -8.70 0.19
C PHE A 15 -10.26 -10.20 0.40
N ILE A 16 -9.42 -10.91 -0.36
CA ILE A 16 -9.34 -12.37 -0.37
C ILE A 16 -7.92 -12.79 0.03
N ARG A 17 -7.83 -13.68 1.02
CA ARG A 17 -6.58 -14.31 1.48
C ARG A 17 -6.74 -15.82 1.51
N PHE A 18 -5.85 -16.56 0.84
CA PHE A 18 -5.96 -18.03 0.72
C PHE A 18 -7.37 -18.50 0.33
N ASN A 19 -8.02 -17.81 -0.61
CA ASN A 19 -9.41 -18.06 -1.06
C ASN A 19 -10.51 -17.82 -0.02
N ASN A 20 -10.19 -17.23 1.14
CA ASN A 20 -11.18 -16.79 2.11
C ASN A 20 -11.40 -15.28 2.00
N LYS A 21 -12.67 -14.88 1.88
CA LYS A 21 -13.06 -13.47 1.97
C LYS A 21 -12.83 -13.00 3.40
N LEU A 22 -11.94 -12.02 3.57
CA LEU A 22 -11.62 -11.44 4.87
C LEU A 22 -12.62 -10.35 5.25
N PHE A 23 -12.80 -9.38 4.36
CA PHE A 23 -13.75 -8.28 4.53
C PHE A 23 -14.11 -7.66 3.19
N SER A 24 -15.11 -6.78 3.20
CA SER A 24 -15.52 -6.05 2.00
C SER A 24 -16.08 -4.67 2.32
N TYR A 25 -15.77 -3.72 1.43
CA TYR A 25 -16.52 -2.47 1.33
C TYR A 25 -17.71 -2.70 0.41
N LYS A 26 -18.93 -2.43 0.89
CA LYS A 26 -20.14 -2.54 0.06
C LYS A 26 -20.17 -1.48 -1.04
N GLN A 27 -19.62 -0.29 -0.75
CA GLN A 27 -19.44 0.81 -1.68
C GLN A 27 -18.15 1.54 -1.29
N GLY A 28 -17.23 1.68 -2.24
CA GLY A 28 -16.01 2.45 -2.02
C GLY A 28 -15.38 2.87 -3.33
N TYR A 29 -14.63 3.97 -3.30
CA TYR A 29 -13.86 4.43 -4.44
C TYR A 29 -12.44 3.90 -4.32
N PHE A 30 -12.05 3.00 -5.22
CA PHE A 30 -10.72 2.43 -5.29
C PHE A 30 -9.80 3.30 -6.14
N MET A 31 -8.65 3.68 -5.60
CA MET A 31 -7.67 4.52 -6.29
C MET A 31 -6.26 3.95 -6.07
N LEU A 32 -5.49 3.77 -7.15
CA LEU A 32 -4.10 3.33 -7.05
C LEU A 32 -3.14 4.50 -7.09
N ASN A 33 -2.01 4.32 -6.44
CA ASN A 33 -0.89 5.24 -6.54
C ASN A 33 0.26 4.53 -7.25
N VAL A 34 0.28 4.61 -8.59
CA VAL A 34 1.28 3.94 -9.42
C VAL A 34 2.63 4.66 -9.32
N ASN A 35 2.60 5.99 -9.32
CA ASN A 35 3.80 6.84 -9.39
C ASN A 35 4.41 7.17 -8.01
N GLN A 36 3.76 6.76 -6.92
CA GLN A 36 4.19 7.00 -5.52
C GLN A 36 4.36 8.48 -5.16
N ILE A 37 3.59 9.33 -5.85
CA ILE A 37 3.49 10.78 -5.69
C ILE A 37 2.03 11.13 -5.40
N ASP A 38 1.67 12.40 -5.16
CA ASP A 38 0.29 12.76 -4.81
C ASP A 38 -0.72 12.69 -5.98
N GLU A 39 -0.35 11.97 -7.04
CA GLU A 39 -1.20 11.66 -8.18
C GLU A 39 -1.77 10.25 -8.02
N TRP A 40 -3.09 10.16 -8.07
CA TRP A 40 -3.83 8.92 -7.88
C TRP A 40 -4.50 8.54 -9.19
N ASP A 41 -4.12 7.40 -9.72
CA ASP A 41 -4.61 6.89 -10.99
C ASP A 41 -5.92 6.13 -10.80
N LEU A 42 -6.83 6.44 -11.72
CA LEU A 42 -8.08 5.72 -11.89
C LEU A 42 -7.82 4.49 -12.74
N ILE A 43 -8.38 3.37 -12.32
CA ILE A 43 -8.26 2.13 -13.07
C ILE A 43 -9.56 1.88 -13.81
N GLN A 44 -9.43 1.55 -15.07
CA GLN A 44 -10.55 1.22 -15.93
C GLN A 44 -11.16 -0.13 -15.51
N ASP A 45 -12.47 -0.26 -15.73
CA ASP A 45 -13.16 -1.53 -15.61
C ASP A 45 -12.58 -2.56 -16.60
N ASN A 46 -12.66 -3.85 -16.27
CA ASN A 46 -12.03 -4.95 -17.00
C ASN A 46 -10.49 -4.88 -17.05
N SER A 47 -9.87 -4.68 -15.89
CA SER A 47 -8.42 -4.63 -15.75
C SER A 47 -7.91 -5.66 -14.74
N LEU A 48 -6.67 -6.12 -14.98
CA LEU A 48 -5.94 -7.02 -14.12
C LEU A 48 -4.59 -6.40 -13.79
N ILE A 49 -4.23 -6.41 -12.50
CA ILE A 49 -3.00 -5.81 -12.01
C ILE A 49 -2.32 -6.83 -11.10
N SER A 50 -1.09 -7.19 -11.44
CA SER A 50 -0.22 -7.99 -10.59
C SER A 50 1.02 -7.17 -10.27
N VAL A 51 1.19 -6.82 -9.00
CA VAL A 51 2.29 -5.95 -8.56
C VAL A 51 2.86 -6.44 -7.23
N GLU A 52 4.19 -6.37 -7.14
CA GLU A 52 4.95 -6.84 -5.98
C GLU A 52 4.72 -5.96 -4.74
N ASN A 53 4.49 -4.66 -4.92
CA ASN A 53 4.12 -3.71 -3.87
C ASN A 53 3.09 -2.73 -4.44
N VAL A 54 1.84 -2.86 -4.01
CA VAL A 54 0.78 -1.93 -4.35
C VAL A 54 0.58 -0.92 -3.23
N PHE A 55 0.41 0.35 -3.61
CA PHE A 55 -0.09 1.38 -2.71
C PHE A 55 -1.41 1.89 -3.28
N PHE A 56 -2.47 1.80 -2.49
CA PHE A 56 -3.79 2.25 -2.89
C PHE A 56 -4.55 2.83 -1.71
N LYS A 57 -5.64 3.53 -2.02
CA LYS A 57 -6.60 3.97 -1.03
C LYS A 57 -8.00 3.59 -1.42
N ILE A 58 -8.83 3.45 -0.40
CA ILE A 58 -10.26 3.27 -0.51
C ILE A 58 -10.92 4.42 0.24
N TYR A 59 -11.76 5.17 -0.46
CA TYR A 59 -12.64 6.14 0.19
C TYR A 59 -14.04 5.53 0.36
N ASP A 60 -14.52 5.53 1.59
CA ASP A 60 -15.90 5.15 1.94
C ASP A 60 -16.77 6.42 1.97
N PRO A 61 -17.70 6.60 1.01
CA PRO A 61 -18.58 7.77 0.98
C PRO A 61 -19.60 7.81 2.12
N VAL A 62 -19.91 6.67 2.74
CA VAL A 62 -20.89 6.60 3.82
C VAL A 62 -20.27 7.10 5.12
N ALA A 63 -19.04 6.67 5.41
CA ALA A 63 -18.30 7.06 6.60
C ALA A 63 -17.56 8.41 6.44
N ASP A 64 -17.37 8.89 5.21
CA ASP A 64 -16.48 10.00 4.85
C ASP A 64 -15.03 9.74 5.32
N GLU A 65 -14.56 8.50 5.14
CA GLU A 65 -13.26 8.05 5.61
C GLU A 65 -12.40 7.54 4.45
N GLU A 66 -11.10 7.84 4.51
CA GLU A 66 -10.08 7.28 3.62
C GLU A 66 -9.23 6.28 4.40
N ASP A 67 -9.15 5.04 3.89
CA ASP A 67 -8.24 4.03 4.38
C ASP A 67 -7.19 3.73 3.29
N TYR A 68 -5.92 3.72 3.70
CA TYR A 68 -4.76 3.53 2.85
C TYR A 68 -4.19 2.14 3.06
N TYR A 69 -3.70 1.51 1.99
CA TYR A 69 -3.18 0.15 2.04
C TYR A 69 -1.86 0.05 1.28
N ILE A 70 -0.86 -0.56 1.93
CA ILE A 70 0.39 -0.95 1.29
C ILE A 70 0.45 -2.47 1.36
N ILE A 71 0.27 -3.14 0.24
CA ILE A 71 0.12 -4.60 0.20
C ILE A 71 1.18 -5.20 -0.72
N ARG A 72 1.78 -6.30 -0.27
CA ARG A 72 2.80 -7.04 -1.02
C ARG A 72 2.18 -8.18 -1.81
N ASN A 73 2.83 -8.51 -2.93
CA ASN A 73 2.49 -9.67 -3.78
C ASN A 73 0.98 -9.79 -4.04
N SER A 74 0.40 -8.70 -4.53
CA SER A 74 -1.05 -8.60 -4.70
C SER A 74 -1.45 -8.80 -6.15
N PHE A 75 -2.59 -9.48 -6.33
CA PHE A 75 -3.30 -9.55 -7.59
C PHE A 75 -4.64 -8.84 -7.42
N ILE A 76 -4.88 -7.82 -8.22
CA ILE A 76 -6.09 -7.00 -8.19
C ILE A 76 -6.82 -7.21 -9.51
N LYS A 77 -8.08 -7.62 -9.39
CA LYS A 77 -8.99 -7.80 -10.52
C LYS A 77 -10.12 -6.78 -10.42
N ILE A 78 -10.39 -6.07 -11.51
CA ILE A 78 -11.48 -5.11 -11.61
C ILE A 78 -12.36 -5.52 -12.78
N GLU A 79 -13.58 -5.95 -12.46
CA GLU A 79 -14.55 -6.43 -13.44
C GLU A 79 -15.96 -6.17 -12.90
N ASN A 80 -16.88 -5.74 -13.76
CA ASN A 80 -18.29 -5.55 -13.42
C ASN A 80 -18.51 -4.62 -12.21
N ASN A 81 -17.77 -3.50 -12.15
CA ASN A 81 -17.81 -2.55 -11.02
C ASN A 81 -17.49 -3.20 -9.65
N LYS A 82 -16.68 -4.26 -9.65
CA LYS A 82 -16.18 -4.94 -8.46
C LYS A 82 -14.67 -5.02 -8.49
N VAL A 83 -14.04 -4.63 -7.38
CA VAL A 83 -12.60 -4.76 -7.15
C VAL A 83 -12.38 -5.96 -6.25
N THR A 84 -11.59 -6.92 -6.72
CA THR A 84 -11.20 -8.11 -5.93
C THR A 84 -9.70 -8.11 -5.74
N ILE A 85 -9.27 -8.09 -4.49
CA ILE A 85 -7.86 -7.97 -4.09
C ILE A 85 -7.44 -9.30 -3.46
N TYR A 86 -6.53 -9.99 -4.11
CA TYR A 86 -5.91 -11.23 -3.63
C TYR A 86 -4.52 -10.92 -3.10
N SER A 87 -4.26 -11.24 -1.84
CA SER A 87 -2.91 -11.19 -1.27
C SER A 87 -2.81 -12.10 -0.04
N ASP A 88 -1.61 -12.64 0.18
CA ASP A 88 -1.27 -13.40 1.39
C ASP A 88 -0.74 -12.51 2.53
N ASP A 89 -0.53 -11.23 2.24
CA ASP A 89 -0.04 -10.21 3.16
C ASP A 89 -1.12 -9.77 4.19
N HIS A 90 -0.71 -8.94 5.15
CA HIS A 90 -1.64 -8.39 6.14
C HIS A 90 -2.44 -7.22 5.54
N PHE A 91 -3.75 -7.21 5.81
CA PHE A 91 -4.68 -6.18 5.32
C PHE A 91 -5.05 -5.21 6.44
N GLU A 92 -4.08 -4.47 6.94
CA GLU A 92 -4.31 -3.46 7.96
C GLU A 92 -4.47 -2.08 7.31
N PRO A 93 -5.60 -1.38 7.54
CA PRO A 93 -5.78 -0.03 7.02
C PRO A 93 -4.86 0.96 7.74
N LEU A 94 -4.23 1.82 6.95
CA LEU A 94 -3.44 2.95 7.39
C LEU A 94 -4.24 4.24 7.21
N ARG A 95 -3.91 5.28 7.99
CA ARG A 95 -4.49 6.63 7.88
C ARG A 95 -3.42 7.69 7.90
N ILE A 96 -3.71 8.82 7.27
CA ILE A 96 -2.86 10.01 7.38
C ILE A 96 -2.98 10.58 8.80
N ASP A 97 -1.84 10.73 9.47
CA ASP A 97 -1.73 11.45 10.75
C ASP A 97 -0.70 12.58 10.60
N TYR A 98 -1.20 13.81 10.44
CA TYR A 98 -0.37 15.00 10.31
C TYR A 98 0.41 15.39 11.58
N LYS A 99 0.09 14.78 12.73
CA LYS A 99 0.83 14.98 14.00
C LYS A 99 1.89 13.90 14.22
N PHE A 100 1.97 12.93 13.32
CA PHE A 100 2.88 11.80 13.43
C PHE A 100 4.34 12.25 13.34
N LYS A 101 5.18 11.76 14.25
CA LYS A 101 6.61 12.12 14.28
C LYS A 101 7.38 11.33 13.22
N ILE A 102 7.63 12.00 12.10
CA ILE A 102 8.34 11.48 10.91
C ILE A 102 9.78 11.01 11.24
N LYS A 103 10.43 11.60 12.25
CA LYS A 103 11.87 11.42 12.53
C LYS A 103 12.32 9.95 12.64
N LYS A 104 11.51 9.07 13.26
CA LYS A 104 11.84 7.63 13.37
C LYS A 104 12.04 6.99 11.99
N TYR A 105 11.19 7.35 11.02
CA TYR A 105 11.26 6.80 9.67
C TYR A 105 12.40 7.41 8.88
N ASP A 106 12.74 8.68 9.09
CA ASP A 106 13.92 9.28 8.46
C ASP A 106 15.20 8.53 8.88
N ASP A 107 15.35 8.20 10.17
CA ASP A 107 16.49 7.43 10.68
C ASP A 107 16.54 6.00 10.09
N MET A 108 15.40 5.31 10.03
CA MET A 108 15.29 3.97 9.42
C MET A 108 15.62 4.01 7.91
N LEU A 109 15.13 5.00 7.19
CA LEU A 109 15.40 5.17 5.76
C LEU A 109 16.88 5.46 5.50
N ALA A 110 17.54 6.23 6.37
CA ALA A 110 18.97 6.44 6.30
C ALA A 110 19.76 5.13 6.49
N GLU A 111 19.33 4.26 7.40
CA GLU A 111 19.94 2.93 7.59
C GLU A 111 19.76 2.04 6.36
N PHE A 112 18.55 1.99 5.79
CA PHE A 112 18.31 1.23 4.57
C PHE A 112 19.15 1.74 3.39
N ASN A 113 19.32 3.06 3.25
CA ASN A 113 20.20 3.64 2.23
C ASN A 113 21.65 3.20 2.39
N LYS A 114 22.16 3.12 3.62
CA LYS A 114 23.52 2.60 3.87
C LYS A 114 23.65 1.14 3.46
N LYS A 115 22.66 0.30 3.81
CA LYS A 115 22.64 -1.13 3.42
C LYS A 115 22.58 -1.30 1.91
N LEU A 116 21.69 -0.57 1.23
CA LEU A 116 21.59 -0.62 -0.23
C LEU A 116 22.88 -0.15 -0.91
N SER A 117 23.48 0.93 -0.45
CA SER A 117 24.75 1.43 -0.99
C SER A 117 25.88 0.41 -0.83
N TYR A 118 25.92 -0.32 0.28
CA TYR A 118 26.85 -1.43 0.47
C TYR A 118 26.65 -2.52 -0.58
N TYR A 119 25.42 -3.02 -0.76
CA TYR A 119 25.13 -4.05 -1.76
C TYR A 119 25.37 -3.55 -3.19
N GLU A 120 24.99 -2.32 -3.51
CA GLU A 120 25.20 -1.69 -4.82
C GLU A 120 26.69 -1.57 -5.17
N SER A 121 27.54 -1.27 -4.18
CA SER A 121 29.01 -1.26 -4.37
C SER A 121 29.58 -2.64 -4.73
N LYS A 122 28.90 -3.71 -4.31
CA LYS A 122 29.27 -5.10 -4.56
C LYS A 122 28.62 -5.71 -5.80
N ILE A 123 27.59 -5.08 -6.39
CA ILE A 123 26.94 -5.58 -7.62
C ILE A 123 27.97 -5.78 -8.74
N ASN A 124 28.94 -4.88 -8.86
CA ASN A 124 30.01 -4.98 -9.85
C ASN A 124 31.01 -6.12 -9.58
N LEU A 125 31.07 -6.63 -8.35
CA LEU A 125 31.92 -7.74 -7.92
C LEU A 125 31.17 -9.09 -7.98
N GLY A 126 29.85 -9.05 -8.19
CA GLY A 126 28.96 -10.21 -8.09
C GLY A 126 28.52 -10.43 -6.65
N LEU A 127 27.25 -10.13 -6.37
CA LEU A 127 26.61 -10.52 -5.11
C LEU A 127 26.40 -12.03 -5.11
N ASP A 128 26.64 -12.68 -3.97
CA ASP A 128 26.21 -14.07 -3.80
C ASP A 128 24.67 -14.16 -3.69
N PHE A 129 24.15 -15.39 -3.75
CA PHE A 129 22.70 -15.61 -3.74
C PHE A 129 22.02 -15.09 -2.47
N GLN A 130 22.65 -15.22 -1.31
CA GLN A 130 22.09 -14.73 -0.06
C GLN A 130 22.09 -13.20 -0.04
N GLU A 131 23.19 -12.58 -0.48
CA GLU A 131 23.30 -11.13 -0.59
C GLU A 131 22.28 -10.55 -1.58
N LEU A 132 21.95 -11.25 -2.67
CA LEU A 132 20.88 -10.86 -3.58
C LEU A 132 19.50 -10.91 -2.93
N ILE A 133 19.22 -11.95 -2.13
CA ILE A 133 17.97 -12.04 -1.37
C ILE A 133 17.87 -10.87 -0.38
N ASP A 134 18.94 -10.62 0.37
CA ASP A 134 18.98 -9.57 1.38
C ASP A 134 18.85 -8.18 0.75
N TYR A 135 19.52 -7.94 -0.39
CA TYR A 135 19.39 -6.70 -1.16
C TYR A 135 17.94 -6.44 -1.55
N ASN A 136 17.25 -7.46 -2.09
CA ASN A 136 15.85 -7.34 -2.48
C ASN A 136 14.93 -7.12 -1.28
N ALA A 137 15.19 -7.80 -0.15
CA ALA A 137 14.44 -7.60 1.08
C ALA A 137 14.58 -6.16 1.60
N VAL A 138 15.81 -5.64 1.67
CA VAL A 138 16.08 -4.25 2.09
C VAL A 138 15.40 -3.24 1.15
N ARG A 139 15.43 -3.48 -0.16
CA ARG A 139 14.77 -2.61 -1.15
C ARG A 139 13.26 -2.57 -0.95
N LYS A 140 12.63 -3.70 -0.65
CA LYS A 140 11.19 -3.81 -0.36
C LYS A 140 10.82 -3.06 0.91
N GLU A 141 11.56 -3.28 2.01
CA GLU A 141 11.31 -2.58 3.28
C GLU A 141 11.49 -1.06 3.13
N LYS A 142 12.55 -0.61 2.46
CA LYS A 142 12.75 0.81 2.17
C LYS A 142 11.54 1.40 1.43
N ARG A 143 11.01 0.71 0.41
CA ARG A 143 9.83 1.17 -0.34
C ARG A 143 8.61 1.30 0.56
N TYR A 144 8.33 0.30 1.39
CA TYR A 144 7.23 0.32 2.36
C TYR A 144 7.32 1.53 3.30
N TYR A 145 8.47 1.73 3.96
CA TYR A 145 8.64 2.82 4.90
C TYR A 145 8.74 4.20 4.23
N SER A 146 9.18 4.28 2.97
CA SER A 146 9.18 5.53 2.21
C SER A 146 7.75 6.02 1.96
N LEU A 147 6.82 5.11 1.65
CA LEU A 147 5.41 5.45 1.48
C LEU A 147 4.78 5.91 2.81
N ILE A 148 5.05 5.20 3.90
CA ILE A 148 4.59 5.61 5.24
C ILE A 148 5.05 7.03 5.55
N ARG A 149 6.34 7.30 5.34
CA ARG A 149 6.93 8.62 5.55
C ARG A 149 6.25 9.65 4.62
N ASN A 150 6.26 9.43 3.31
CA ASN A 150 5.85 10.44 2.33
C ASN A 150 4.38 10.86 2.46
N PHE A 151 3.52 9.92 2.87
CA PHE A 151 2.09 10.17 3.05
C PHE A 151 1.69 10.35 4.52
N ASN A 152 2.66 10.41 5.45
CA ASN A 152 2.43 10.52 6.91
C ASN A 152 1.44 9.47 7.44
N LEU A 153 1.61 8.21 7.03
CA LEU A 153 0.69 7.14 7.36
C LEU A 153 0.95 6.57 8.76
N THR A 154 -0.11 6.16 9.45
CA THR A 154 -0.07 5.44 10.71
C THR A 154 -1.14 4.36 10.74
N GLU A 155 -0.95 3.31 11.55
CA GLU A 155 -1.95 2.25 11.72
C GLU A 155 -3.26 2.82 12.27
N LYS A 156 -4.39 2.41 11.70
CA LYS A 156 -5.70 2.71 12.27
C LYS A 156 -5.80 2.00 13.62
N LYS A 157 -5.71 2.77 14.71
CA LYS A 157 -5.97 2.22 16.05
C LYS A 157 -7.40 1.72 16.08
N VAL A 158 -7.58 0.41 16.17
CA VAL A 158 -8.88 -0.18 16.48
C VAL A 158 -9.13 0.14 17.94
N ASP A 159 -10.06 1.05 18.23
CA ASP A 159 -10.54 1.25 19.59
C ASP A 159 -11.12 -0.09 20.07
N LYS A 160 -10.46 -0.72 21.05
CA LYS A 160 -10.84 -2.03 21.61
C LYS A 160 -12.13 -1.96 22.46
N ASN A 161 -12.97 -0.94 22.25
CA ASN A 161 -14.13 -0.63 23.09
C ASN A 161 -15.48 -0.81 22.39
N GLU A 162 -15.57 -1.67 21.37
CA GLU A 162 -16.86 -2.15 20.89
C GLU A 162 -16.86 -3.68 20.87
N LYS A 163 -17.40 -4.23 21.96
CA LYS A 163 -17.93 -5.60 22.06
C LYS A 163 -19.36 -5.51 22.58
#